data_AF-A0A1Z9AEY4-F1
#
_entry.id   AF-A0A1Z9AEY4-F1
#
_cell.length_a   1.000
_cell.length_b   1.000
_cell.length_c   1.000
_cell.angle_alpha   90.00
_cell.angle_beta   90.00
_cell.angle_gamma   90.00
#
_symmetry.space_group_name_H-M   'P 1'
#
loop_
_entity.id
_entity.type
_entity.pdbx_description
1 polymer ?
#
loop_
_entity_poly.entity_id
_entity_poly.type
_entity_poly.pdbx_seq_one_letter_code
_entity_poly.pdbx_strand_id
1 'polypeptide(L)'
;MRLGEQAAHRSGLPARRAPLIARFRLPQPKRIRTLARLKKAARPVARSAATHYHEAGASPAGLGLEKNRMLESIRKGQRWLTLLLVAFVGAVFVFFMGVGGQFGPSSPSGKSIVQISGTQMSEGDFNRLRARLEQFYRDEMGEQFDGREQADALNALALRELVNQVVLAHSARELGIRVDREEIQQLVTQSPEFRDDTGRFNKDAFVEYAKWEYGSQRAFIERMRTDLLRQKMIGLLYDQASVSPSEARDAALYGLEQRRLAYVTLDPTQLPPGDPQAEIDDETLTAWVQANDESLQSAYQENSAQYAEPAEATAR
;
A
#
# COMPACT_ATOMS: atom_id res chain seq x y z
N MET A 1 17.50 -28.63 34.54
CA MET A 1 17.68 -28.12 35.92
C MET A 1 19.18 -28.08 36.20
N ARG A 2 19.70 -26.90 36.55
CA ARG A 2 21.09 -26.57 36.97
C ARG A 2 22.19 -26.63 35.88
N LEU A 3 22.75 -25.49 35.46
CA LEU A 3 23.76 -24.59 36.11
C LEU A 3 25.17 -25.18 35.98
N GLY A 4 25.99 -24.61 35.10
CA GLY A 4 27.15 -23.77 35.47
C GLY A 4 28.41 -24.61 35.22
N GLU A 5 29.54 -24.14 34.68
CA GLU A 5 30.33 -23.02 35.16
C GLU A 5 31.62 -22.93 34.30
N GLN A 6 32.01 -21.69 33.94
CA GLN A 6 33.38 -21.12 33.79
C GLN A 6 34.45 -21.82 32.91
N ALA A 7 34.99 -21.18 31.87
CA ALA A 7 36.02 -20.11 31.84
C ALA A 7 37.38 -20.70 31.40
N ALA A 8 37.81 -20.44 30.16
CA ALA A 8 38.69 -19.34 29.76
C ALA A 8 40.20 -19.66 29.88
N HIS A 9 40.87 -19.84 28.74
CA HIS A 9 42.22 -19.29 28.57
C HIS A 9 42.54 -18.93 27.11
N ARG A 10 43.08 -17.72 26.97
CA ARG A 10 43.38 -16.94 25.75
C ARG A 10 44.62 -17.44 24.98
N SER A 11 44.58 -17.26 23.66
CA SER A 11 45.60 -16.61 22.79
C SER A 11 45.38 -17.13 21.35
N GLY A 12 45.47 -16.39 20.24
CA GLY A 12 45.62 -14.99 19.91
C GLY A 12 45.60 -14.96 18.36
N LEU A 13 44.51 -14.47 17.75
CA LEU A 13 44.34 -14.41 16.30
C LEU A 13 44.84 -13.06 15.74
N PRO A 14 45.65 -13.04 14.66
CA PRO A 14 45.95 -11.80 13.95
C PRO A 14 44.75 -11.31 13.13
N ALA A 15 44.50 -10.00 13.25
CA ALA A 15 43.35 -9.27 12.75
C ALA A 15 43.30 -9.20 11.21
N ARG A 16 42.23 -9.76 10.62
CA ARG A 16 41.74 -9.35 9.30
C ARG A 16 40.85 -8.12 9.45
N ARG A 17 41.23 -7.05 8.74
CA ARG A 17 40.54 -5.76 8.71
C ARG A 17 39.14 -5.92 8.12
N ALA A 18 38.12 -5.67 8.92
CA ALA A 18 36.73 -5.54 8.47
C ALA A 18 36.52 -4.19 7.78
N PRO A 19 35.70 -4.11 6.72
CA PRO A 19 35.33 -2.83 6.11
C PRO A 19 34.49 -2.01 7.09
N LEU A 20 34.86 -0.74 7.21
CA LEU A 20 34.28 0.26 8.10
C LEU A 20 32.86 0.64 7.64
N ILE A 21 31.85 -0.10 8.10
CA ILE A 21 30.45 0.32 7.94
C ILE A 21 30.21 1.48 8.91
N ALA A 22 30.15 2.70 8.35
CA ALA A 22 29.80 3.91 9.07
C ALA A 22 28.42 3.76 9.72
N ARG A 23 28.39 3.62 11.04
CA ARG A 23 27.16 3.73 11.84
C ARG A 23 26.68 5.18 11.81
N PHE A 24 25.79 5.49 10.88
CA PHE A 24 25.08 6.76 10.85
C PHE A 24 24.07 6.80 12.00
N ARG A 25 24.40 7.55 13.05
CA ARG A 25 23.55 7.75 14.24
C ARG A 25 22.52 8.83 13.91
N LEU A 26 21.27 8.43 13.69
CA LEU A 26 20.16 9.36 13.50
C LEU A 26 19.99 10.27 14.75
N PRO A 27 19.87 11.60 14.60
CA PRO A 27 19.55 12.49 15.70
C PRO A 27 18.08 12.34 16.09
N GLN A 28 17.82 12.12 17.38
CA GLN A 28 16.48 12.07 17.97
C GLN A 28 15.80 13.45 17.89
N PRO A 29 14.51 13.54 17.48
CA PRO A 29 13.79 14.81 17.53
C PRO A 29 13.43 15.17 18.98
N LYS A 30 13.80 16.40 19.37
CA LYS A 30 13.46 17.00 20.66
C LYS A 30 11.94 17.14 20.79
N ARG A 31 11.38 16.67 21.91
CA ARG A 31 9.99 16.87 22.32
C ARG A 31 9.65 18.37 22.33
N ILE A 32 8.79 18.79 21.40
CA ILE A 32 8.18 20.12 21.41
C ILE A 32 7.02 20.10 22.41
N ARG A 33 7.18 20.81 23.53
CA ARG A 33 6.11 21.14 24.47
C ARG A 33 5.19 22.16 23.79
N THR A 34 4.01 21.74 23.35
CA THR A 34 2.97 22.68 22.94
C THR A 34 2.35 23.36 24.16
N LEU A 35 2.35 24.68 24.09
CA LEU A 35 1.81 25.62 25.06
C LEU A 35 0.29 25.47 25.14
N ALA A 36 -0.20 25.04 26.30
CA ALA A 36 -1.60 25.20 26.67
C ALA A 36 -1.86 26.66 27.00
N ARG A 37 -2.58 27.38 26.12
CA ARG A 37 -3.20 28.66 26.48
C ARG A 37 -4.53 28.87 25.78
N LEU A 38 -5.53 29.12 26.63
CA LEU A 38 -6.67 30.03 26.46
C LEU A 38 -7.80 29.66 25.49
N LYS A 39 -8.91 29.21 26.07
CA LYS A 39 -10.27 29.76 25.83
C LYS A 39 -11.10 29.55 27.10
N LYS A 40 -11.24 30.57 27.95
CA LYS A 40 -12.19 31.70 27.95
C LYS A 40 -13.50 31.30 28.63
N ALA A 41 -13.73 31.98 29.75
CA ALA A 41 -14.79 31.82 30.73
C ALA A 41 -16.19 31.94 30.13
N ALA A 42 -17.11 31.07 30.58
CA ALA A 42 -18.53 31.27 30.50
C ALA A 42 -19.05 31.67 31.89
N ARG A 43 -19.56 32.89 32.01
CA ARG A 43 -20.34 33.36 33.17
C ARG A 43 -21.79 32.88 33.01
N PRO A 44 -22.52 32.58 34.10
CA PRO A 44 -23.94 32.28 34.04
C PRO A 44 -24.76 33.59 34.10
N VAL A 45 -25.87 33.63 33.37
CA VAL A 45 -26.91 34.65 33.57
C VAL A 45 -28.20 33.93 33.93
N ALA A 46 -28.66 34.20 35.14
CA ALA A 46 -29.98 33.88 35.65
C ALA A 46 -30.85 35.16 35.66
N ARG A 47 -32.17 34.95 35.84
CA ARG A 47 -33.27 35.91 36.12
C ARG A 47 -33.89 36.58 34.87
N SER A 48 -35.18 36.90 34.80
CA SER A 48 -36.36 36.71 35.68
C SER A 48 -37.58 37.39 35.00
N ALA A 49 -38.78 36.93 35.34
CA ALA A 49 -40.05 37.66 35.48
C ALA A 49 -40.82 38.22 34.26
N ALA A 50 -42.01 37.62 34.09
CA ALA A 50 -43.34 38.23 34.19
C ALA A 50 -43.79 39.32 33.21
N THR A 51 -44.94 39.08 32.60
CA THR A 51 -46.03 40.09 32.61
C THR A 51 -47.40 39.42 32.43
N HIS A 52 -48.30 39.77 33.35
CA HIS A 52 -49.73 39.51 33.32
C HIS A 52 -50.43 40.43 32.30
N TYR A 53 -51.51 39.94 31.69
CA TYR A 53 -52.69 40.77 31.42
C TYR A 53 -53.96 40.01 31.78
N HIS A 54 -54.94 40.81 32.15
CA HIS A 54 -56.17 40.55 32.87
C HIS A 54 -57.25 41.22 32.03
N GLU A 55 -58.34 40.55 31.68
CA GLU A 55 -59.62 41.24 31.49
C GLU A 55 -60.82 40.31 31.56
N ALA A 56 -61.90 40.89 32.07
CA ALA A 56 -63.09 40.28 32.62
C ALA A 56 -64.24 40.17 31.61
N GLY A 57 -65.24 39.36 31.94
CA GLY A 57 -66.54 39.40 31.26
C GLY A 57 -67.49 38.31 31.77
N ALA A 58 -68.54 38.73 32.47
CA ALA A 58 -69.52 37.90 33.16
C ALA A 58 -70.52 37.15 32.23
N SER A 59 -71.17 36.14 32.80
CA SER A 59 -72.17 35.20 32.22
C SER A 59 -73.42 35.86 31.58
N PRO A 60 -74.26 35.08 30.86
CA PRO A 60 -75.36 34.42 31.58
C PRO A 60 -75.70 32.99 31.10
N ALA A 61 -76.42 32.27 31.97
CA ALA A 61 -77.00 30.97 31.73
C ALA A 61 -78.08 30.99 30.64
N GLY A 62 -78.21 29.90 29.88
CA GLY A 62 -79.38 29.66 29.06
C GLY A 62 -79.24 28.60 27.97
N LEU A 63 -79.88 27.46 28.23
CA LEU A 63 -80.53 26.55 27.27
C LEU A 63 -79.66 25.58 26.47
N GLY A 64 -80.12 24.32 26.51
CA GLY A 64 -79.40 23.16 26.02
C GLY A 64 -79.23 23.13 24.50
N LEU A 65 -78.36 22.22 24.07
CA LEU A 65 -78.61 21.25 23.01
C LEU A 65 -77.40 20.32 22.96
N GLU A 66 -77.70 19.05 22.74
CA GLU A 66 -76.73 17.97 22.59
C GLU A 66 -75.63 18.29 21.59
N LYS A 67 -74.36 18.12 21.98
CA LYS A 67 -73.29 17.54 21.14
C LYS A 67 -71.93 17.62 21.84
N ASN A 68 -71.65 16.66 22.72
CA ASN A 68 -70.27 16.41 23.18
C ASN A 68 -69.95 14.91 23.18
N ARG A 69 -70.28 14.21 22.08
CA ARG A 69 -69.70 12.90 21.74
C ARG A 69 -68.99 12.85 20.39
N MET A 70 -69.06 13.94 19.61
CA MET A 70 -68.51 13.96 18.24
C MET A 70 -67.10 14.58 18.17
N LEU A 71 -66.72 15.46 19.10
CA LEU A 71 -65.38 16.09 19.13
C LEU A 71 -64.30 15.26 19.85
N GLU A 72 -64.71 14.29 20.67
CA GLU A 72 -63.78 13.41 21.39
C GLU A 72 -63.37 12.18 20.56
N SER A 73 -64.23 11.76 19.61
CA SER A 73 -63.94 10.68 18.66
C SER A 73 -62.94 11.10 17.57
N ILE A 74 -62.94 12.38 17.16
CA ILE A 74 -61.99 12.92 16.17
C ILE A 74 -60.58 13.07 16.75
N ARG A 75 -60.43 13.47 18.03
CA ARG A 75 -59.10 13.53 18.68
C ARG A 75 -58.51 12.15 19.00
N LYS A 76 -59.35 11.10 19.11
CA LYS A 76 -58.91 9.73 19.40
C LYS A 76 -58.45 8.99 18.13
N GLY A 77 -59.12 9.23 17.00
CA GLY A 77 -58.73 8.74 15.67
C GLY A 77 -57.51 9.45 15.05
N GLN A 78 -57.05 10.55 15.65
CA GLN A 78 -55.85 11.25 15.17
C GLN A 78 -54.57 10.72 15.83
N ARG A 79 -54.62 10.26 17.09
CA ARG A 79 -53.44 9.75 17.80
C ARG A 79 -52.88 8.46 17.20
N TRP A 80 -53.72 7.50 16.80
CA TRP A 80 -53.25 6.26 16.16
C TRP A 80 -52.70 6.52 14.76
N LEU A 81 -53.28 7.48 14.02
CA LEU A 81 -52.82 7.88 12.70
C LEU A 81 -51.48 8.63 12.78
N THR A 82 -51.32 9.53 13.74
CA THR A 82 -50.03 10.19 14.01
C THR A 82 -48.97 9.18 14.45
N LEU A 83 -49.33 8.20 15.29
CA LEU A 83 -48.41 7.13 15.69
C LEU A 83 -47.96 6.30 14.48
N LEU A 84 -48.89 5.96 13.59
CA LEU A 84 -48.61 5.21 12.36
C LEU A 84 -47.71 6.02 11.41
N LEU A 85 -47.99 7.32 11.24
CA LEU A 85 -47.16 8.22 10.43
C LEU A 85 -45.73 8.36 10.98
N VAL A 86 -45.60 8.55 12.30
CA VAL A 86 -44.28 8.68 12.95
C VAL A 86 -43.53 7.35 12.92
N ALA A 87 -44.22 6.21 13.10
CA ALA A 87 -43.62 4.89 12.97
C ALA A 87 -43.18 4.61 11.52
N PHE A 88 -43.96 5.04 10.52
CA PHE A 88 -43.62 4.90 9.11
C PHE A 88 -42.40 5.76 8.73
N VAL A 89 -42.40 7.04 9.11
CA VAL A 89 -41.25 7.94 8.88
C VAL A 89 -40.02 7.45 9.65
N GLY A 90 -40.19 7.02 10.89
CA GLY A 90 -39.13 6.43 11.70
C GLY A 90 -38.58 5.13 11.09
N ALA A 91 -39.42 4.26 10.56
CA ALA A 91 -39.01 3.05 9.87
C ALA A 91 -38.27 3.37 8.56
N VAL A 92 -38.73 4.36 7.78
CA VAL A 92 -37.99 4.83 6.60
C VAL A 92 -36.63 5.39 7.01
N PHE A 93 -36.53 6.18 8.09
CA PHE A 93 -35.24 6.66 8.59
C PHE A 93 -34.34 5.53 9.08
N VAL A 94 -34.85 4.56 9.84
CA VAL A 94 -34.03 3.42 10.29
C VAL A 94 -33.62 2.51 9.12
N PHE A 95 -34.49 2.31 8.13
CA PHE A 95 -34.21 1.45 6.99
C PHE A 95 -33.30 2.12 5.94
N PHE A 96 -33.46 3.43 5.70
CA PHE A 96 -32.63 4.19 4.73
C PHE A 96 -31.39 4.84 5.35
N MET A 97 -31.40 5.19 6.64
CA MET A 97 -30.27 5.84 7.34
C MET A 97 -29.56 4.89 8.31
N GLY A 98 -30.24 3.85 8.79
CA GLY A 98 -29.77 2.95 9.84
C GLY A 98 -29.17 1.62 9.37
N VAL A 99 -28.66 1.52 8.14
CA VAL A 99 -27.62 0.53 7.77
C VAL A 99 -26.81 1.12 6.59
N GLY A 100 -25.79 1.94 6.88
CA GLY A 100 -24.76 2.30 5.89
C GLY A 100 -25.10 3.35 4.81
N GLY A 101 -26.16 4.15 4.96
CA GLY A 101 -26.54 5.19 3.99
C GLY A 101 -25.84 6.54 4.21
N GLN A 102 -24.68 6.75 3.61
CA GLN A 102 -23.98 8.04 3.55
C GLN A 102 -24.70 9.03 2.62
N PHE A 103 -25.82 9.61 3.08
CA PHE A 103 -26.46 10.77 2.44
C PHE A 103 -26.32 11.99 3.35
N GLY A 104 -25.10 12.55 3.36
CA GLY A 104 -24.79 13.85 3.94
C GLY A 104 -24.08 14.71 2.89
N PRO A 105 -24.26 16.05 2.91
CA PRO A 105 -23.66 16.94 1.93
C PRO A 105 -22.12 16.90 2.02
N SER A 106 -21.51 16.26 1.02
CA SER A 106 -20.14 16.47 0.50
C SER A 106 -19.13 17.09 1.48
N SER A 107 -18.63 16.28 2.41
CA SER A 107 -17.29 16.48 2.97
C SER A 107 -16.46 15.25 2.59
N PRO A 108 -15.34 15.39 1.86
CA PRO A 108 -14.48 14.26 1.49
C PRO A 108 -13.67 13.82 2.71
N SER A 109 -14.35 13.32 3.74
CA SER A 109 -13.73 12.67 4.88
C SER A 109 -13.65 11.16 4.62
N GLY A 110 -12.98 10.78 3.54
CA GLY A 110 -12.28 9.51 3.55
C GLY A 110 -11.10 9.68 4.51
N LYS A 111 -10.91 8.76 5.46
CA LYS A 111 -9.72 8.78 6.33
C LYS A 111 -8.49 8.82 5.41
N SER A 112 -7.68 9.87 5.53
CA SER A 112 -6.45 10.01 4.77
C SER A 112 -5.44 9.00 5.31
N ILE A 113 -4.90 8.13 4.45
CA ILE A 113 -3.86 7.17 4.82
C ILE A 113 -2.48 7.80 4.68
N VAL A 114 -2.28 8.66 3.68
CA VAL A 114 -1.03 9.39 3.45
C VAL A 114 -1.32 10.85 3.15
N GLN A 115 -0.66 11.77 3.87
CA GLN A 115 -0.76 13.21 3.63
C GLN A 115 0.63 13.83 3.63
N ILE A 116 1.01 14.48 2.53
CA ILE A 116 2.26 15.24 2.41
C ILE A 116 1.96 16.56 1.70
N SER A 117 2.27 17.68 2.37
CA SER A 117 2.29 19.04 1.80
C SER A 117 1.15 19.39 0.83
N GLY A 118 -0.09 19.01 1.15
CA GLY A 118 -1.29 19.29 0.36
C GLY A 118 -1.76 18.18 -0.59
N THR A 119 -1.00 17.09 -0.76
CA THR A 119 -1.47 15.87 -1.44
C THR A 119 -1.96 14.89 -0.39
N GLN A 120 -3.22 14.48 -0.50
CA GLN A 120 -3.86 13.51 0.38
C GLN A 120 -4.28 12.30 -0.44
N MET A 121 -3.91 11.12 0.04
CA MET A 121 -4.40 9.86 -0.48
C MET A 121 -5.34 9.24 0.54
N SER A 122 -6.55 8.94 0.08
CA SER A 122 -7.62 8.38 0.89
C SER A 122 -7.47 6.88 1.09
N GLU A 123 -8.22 6.34 2.04
CA GLU A 123 -8.43 4.90 2.17
C GLU A 123 -8.99 4.24 0.90
N GLY A 124 -9.81 4.97 0.13
CA GLY A 124 -10.27 4.52 -1.18
C GLY A 124 -9.13 4.34 -2.18
N ASP A 125 -8.13 5.23 -2.17
CA ASP A 125 -6.95 5.10 -3.04
C ASP A 125 -6.13 3.86 -2.72
N PHE A 126 -5.92 3.60 -1.42
CA PHE A 126 -5.21 2.41 -0.97
C PHE A 126 -5.94 1.13 -1.38
N ASN A 127 -7.25 1.05 -1.13
CA ASN A 127 -8.05 -0.13 -1.45
C ASN A 127 -8.08 -0.40 -2.96
N ARG A 128 -8.20 0.64 -3.79
CA ARG A 128 -8.11 0.53 -5.26
C ARG A 128 -6.76 0.02 -5.72
N LEU A 129 -5.68 0.59 -5.19
CA LEU A 129 -4.32 0.18 -5.55
C LEU A 129 -4.05 -1.26 -5.12
N ARG A 130 -4.49 -1.63 -3.92
CA ARG A 130 -4.40 -3.01 -3.43
C ARG A 130 -5.19 -3.97 -4.31
N ALA A 131 -6.44 -3.64 -4.67
CA ALA A 131 -7.26 -4.48 -5.54
C ALA A 131 -6.62 -4.65 -6.93
N ARG A 132 -6.02 -3.59 -7.48
CA ARG A 132 -5.27 -3.67 -8.74
C ARG A 132 -4.04 -4.57 -8.64
N LEU A 133 -3.26 -4.46 -7.55
CA LEU A 133 -2.11 -5.33 -7.32
C LEU A 133 -2.52 -6.79 -7.13
N GLU A 134 -3.59 -7.02 -6.37
CA GLU A 134 -4.16 -8.35 -6.18
C GLU A 134 -4.59 -8.97 -7.51
N GLN A 135 -5.28 -8.20 -8.36
CA GLN A 135 -5.68 -8.65 -9.69
C GLN A 135 -4.46 -8.97 -10.56
N PHE A 136 -3.45 -8.09 -10.57
CA PHE A 136 -2.20 -8.31 -11.32
C PHE A 136 -1.50 -9.61 -10.93
N TYR A 137 -1.30 -9.86 -9.63
CA TYR A 137 -0.64 -11.08 -9.17
C TYR A 137 -1.49 -12.33 -9.39
N ARG A 138 -2.81 -12.20 -9.31
CA ARG A 138 -3.73 -13.29 -9.64
C ARG A 138 -3.65 -13.67 -11.12
N ASP A 139 -3.55 -12.67 -12.00
CA ASP A 139 -3.41 -12.89 -13.44
C ASP A 139 -2.05 -13.49 -13.80
N GLU A 140 -0.99 -13.16 -13.06
CA GLU A 140 0.38 -13.66 -13.28
C GLU A 140 0.61 -15.08 -12.71
N MET A 141 0.09 -15.36 -11.51
CA MET A 141 0.33 -16.62 -10.79
C MET A 141 -0.81 -17.65 -10.92
N GLY A 142 -1.99 -17.25 -11.40
CA GLY A 142 -3.15 -18.13 -11.58
C GLY A 142 -3.57 -18.82 -10.28
N GLU A 143 -3.74 -20.14 -10.32
CA GLU A 143 -4.20 -20.95 -9.17
C GLU A 143 -3.20 -21.02 -8.01
N GLN A 144 -1.94 -20.62 -8.21
CA GLN A 144 -0.94 -20.59 -7.13
C GLN A 144 -1.08 -19.36 -6.22
N PHE A 145 -1.94 -18.40 -6.58
CA PHE A 145 -2.14 -17.20 -5.79
C PHE A 145 -3.09 -17.44 -4.61
N ASP A 146 -2.54 -17.49 -3.39
CA ASP A 146 -3.33 -17.37 -2.16
C ASP A 146 -3.36 -15.91 -1.66
N GLY A 147 -4.46 -15.22 -1.95
CA GLY A 147 -4.67 -13.84 -1.52
C GLY A 147 -4.78 -13.65 0.00
N ARG A 148 -5.03 -14.70 0.78
CA ARG A 148 -5.04 -14.61 2.26
C ARG A 148 -3.62 -14.67 2.82
N GLU A 149 -2.80 -15.58 2.32
CA GLU A 149 -1.40 -15.70 2.74
C GLU A 149 -0.61 -14.44 2.36
N GLN A 150 -0.91 -13.88 1.19
CA GLN A 150 -0.21 -12.69 0.66
C GLN A 150 -0.83 -11.36 1.10
N ALA A 151 -1.89 -11.35 1.91
CA ALA A 151 -2.64 -10.14 2.26
C ALA A 151 -1.75 -9.05 2.88
N ASP A 152 -0.88 -9.42 3.82
CA ASP A 152 0.03 -8.46 4.49
C ASP A 152 1.10 -7.92 3.53
N ALA A 153 1.63 -8.78 2.65
CA ALA A 153 2.58 -8.37 1.63
C ALA A 153 1.93 -7.40 0.63
N LEU A 154 0.72 -7.69 0.17
CA LEU A 154 -0.05 -6.82 -0.73
C LEU A 154 -0.38 -5.49 -0.08
N ASN A 155 -0.77 -5.49 1.19
CA ASN A 155 -1.00 -4.27 1.96
C ASN A 155 0.28 -3.41 2.04
N ALA A 156 1.42 -4.03 2.36
CA ALA A 156 2.70 -3.34 2.44
C ALA A 156 3.15 -2.77 1.08
N LEU A 157 2.98 -3.54 0.00
CA LEU A 157 3.27 -3.11 -1.37
C LEU A 157 2.38 -1.94 -1.79
N ALA A 158 1.06 -2.05 -1.57
CA ALA A 158 0.11 -0.98 -1.88
C ALA A 158 0.43 0.31 -1.10
N LEU A 159 0.76 0.19 0.19
CA LEU A 159 1.13 1.36 1.00
C LEU A 159 2.42 2.00 0.49
N ARG A 160 3.45 1.19 0.21
CA ARG A 160 4.74 1.68 -0.30
C ARG A 160 4.56 2.40 -1.63
N GLU A 161 3.80 1.82 -2.54
CA GLU A 161 3.53 2.41 -3.84
C GLU A 161 2.73 3.71 -3.71
N LEU A 162 1.72 3.75 -2.82
CA LEU A 162 0.97 4.97 -2.54
C LEU A 162 1.86 6.09 -1.96
N VAL A 163 2.77 5.75 -1.04
CA VAL A 163 3.74 6.70 -0.50
C VAL A 163 4.69 7.21 -1.58
N ASN A 164 5.25 6.31 -2.40
CA ASN A 164 6.13 6.69 -3.51
C ASN A 164 5.43 7.65 -4.48
N GLN A 165 4.16 7.39 -4.83
CA GLN A 165 3.38 8.25 -5.70
C GLN A 165 3.26 9.67 -5.13
N VAL A 166 2.95 9.80 -3.84
CA VAL A 166 2.82 11.10 -3.19
C VAL A 166 4.16 11.82 -3.11
N VAL A 167 5.24 11.11 -2.73
CA VAL A 167 6.57 11.70 -2.59
C VAL A 167 7.08 12.21 -3.94
N LEU A 168 7.03 11.38 -4.98
CA LEU A 168 7.49 11.76 -6.31
C LEU A 168 6.68 12.91 -6.90
N ALA A 169 5.34 12.88 -6.74
CA ALA A 169 4.50 13.98 -7.19
C ALA A 169 4.76 15.27 -6.39
N HIS A 170 5.05 15.17 -5.09
CA HIS A 170 5.42 16.33 -4.28
C HIS A 170 6.75 16.94 -4.75
N SER A 171 7.79 16.12 -4.89
CA SER A 171 9.10 16.56 -5.38
C SER A 171 9.00 17.16 -6.78
N ALA A 172 8.12 16.62 -7.64
CA ALA A 172 7.90 17.17 -8.98
C ALA A 172 7.42 18.64 -8.90
N ARG A 173 6.47 18.92 -8.00
CA ARG A 173 5.97 20.29 -7.79
C ARG A 173 7.03 21.20 -7.18
N GLU A 174 7.87 20.68 -6.28
CA GLU A 174 8.98 21.45 -5.71
C GLU A 174 10.01 21.86 -6.76
N LEU A 175 10.25 21.00 -7.76
CA LEU A 175 11.08 21.31 -8.93
C LEU A 175 10.39 22.22 -9.97
N GLY A 176 9.15 22.65 -9.71
CA GLY A 176 8.40 23.50 -10.62
C GLY A 176 7.75 22.78 -11.80
N ILE A 177 7.76 21.45 -11.82
CA ILE A 177 7.07 20.66 -12.83
C ILE A 177 5.56 20.84 -12.64
N ARG A 178 4.87 21.10 -13.75
CA ARG A 178 3.43 21.27 -13.79
C ARG A 178 2.81 20.37 -14.85
N VAL A 179 1.52 20.14 -14.67
CA VAL A 179 0.68 19.39 -15.61
C VAL A 179 -0.42 20.34 -16.03
N ASP A 180 -0.46 20.62 -17.31
CA ASP A 180 -1.40 21.58 -17.89
C ASP A 180 -2.78 20.94 -18.07
N ARG A 181 -3.81 21.77 -18.25
CA ARG A 181 -5.18 21.30 -18.39
C ARG A 181 -5.35 20.52 -19.69
N GLU A 182 -4.70 20.99 -20.74
CA GLU A 182 -4.73 20.45 -22.10
C GLU A 182 -4.17 19.03 -22.13
N GLU A 183 -3.10 18.78 -21.36
CA GLU A 183 -2.50 17.45 -21.22
C GLU A 183 -3.48 16.46 -20.58
N ILE A 184 -4.15 16.85 -19.49
CA ILE A 184 -5.19 16.03 -18.85
C ILE A 184 -6.35 15.79 -19.82
N GLN A 185 -6.79 16.81 -20.55
CA GLN A 185 -7.87 16.68 -21.52
C GLN A 185 -7.50 15.70 -22.65
N GLN A 186 -6.27 15.78 -23.17
CA GLN A 186 -5.77 14.86 -24.18
C GLN A 186 -5.76 13.43 -23.66
N LEU A 187 -5.26 13.21 -22.44
CA LEU A 187 -5.25 11.87 -21.84
C LEU A 187 -6.66 11.30 -21.68
N VAL A 188 -7.58 12.06 -21.08
CA VAL A 188 -8.97 11.63 -20.90
C VAL A 188 -9.66 11.33 -22.23
N THR A 189 -9.43 12.16 -23.26
CA THR A 189 -10.05 11.96 -24.58
C THR A 189 -9.41 10.82 -25.38
N GLN A 190 -8.14 10.49 -25.09
CA GLN A 190 -7.44 9.40 -25.74
C GLN A 190 -7.68 8.05 -25.07
N SER A 191 -8.01 8.03 -23.77
CA SER A 191 -8.32 6.84 -22.98
C SER A 191 -9.37 5.95 -23.67
N PRO A 192 -9.04 4.68 -23.97
CA PRO A 192 -9.98 3.73 -24.60
C PRO A 192 -11.25 3.51 -23.77
N GLU A 193 -11.11 3.54 -22.44
CA GLU A 193 -12.18 3.33 -21.46
C GLU A 193 -13.32 4.36 -21.55
N PHE A 194 -13.05 5.52 -22.16
CA PHE A 194 -14.01 6.61 -22.29
C PHE A 194 -14.41 6.85 -23.76
N ARG A 195 -14.26 5.84 -24.62
CA ARG A 195 -14.72 5.90 -26.01
C ARG A 195 -16.05 5.16 -26.18
N ASP A 196 -16.91 5.69 -27.06
CA ASP A 196 -18.10 5.00 -27.52
C ASP A 196 -17.77 3.94 -28.58
N ASP A 197 -18.77 3.18 -29.02
CA ASP A 197 -18.64 2.16 -30.07
C ASP A 197 -18.17 2.75 -31.41
N THR A 198 -18.27 4.06 -31.60
CA THR A 198 -17.77 4.78 -32.79
C THR A 198 -16.33 5.27 -32.63
N GLY A 199 -15.68 4.97 -31.49
CA GLY A 199 -14.33 5.38 -31.15
C GLY A 199 -14.21 6.85 -30.71
N ARG A 200 -15.32 7.57 -30.53
CA ARG A 200 -15.34 8.97 -30.09
C ARG A 200 -15.46 9.07 -28.58
N PHE A 201 -14.97 10.17 -28.01
CA PHE A 201 -15.03 10.39 -26.57
C PHE A 201 -16.48 10.46 -26.05
N ASN A 202 -16.83 9.57 -25.13
CA ASN A 202 -18.09 9.53 -24.42
C ASN A 202 -17.96 10.24 -23.06
N LYS A 203 -18.48 11.46 -22.99
CA LYS A 203 -18.44 12.28 -21.78
C LYS A 203 -19.24 11.66 -20.62
N ASP A 204 -20.36 11.00 -20.91
CA ASP A 204 -21.24 10.46 -19.88
C ASP A 204 -20.58 9.25 -19.20
N ALA A 205 -19.96 8.36 -19.98
CA ALA A 205 -19.16 7.25 -19.46
C ALA A 205 -18.03 7.74 -18.53
N PHE A 206 -17.31 8.79 -18.92
CA PHE A 206 -16.28 9.40 -18.09
C PHE A 206 -16.85 10.00 -16.78
N VAL A 207 -17.96 10.75 -16.85
CA VAL A 207 -18.57 11.36 -15.66
C VAL A 207 -19.10 10.29 -14.70
N GLU A 208 -19.72 9.25 -15.24
CA GLU A 208 -20.23 8.12 -14.47
C GLU A 208 -19.09 7.37 -13.78
N TYR A 209 -18.04 7.00 -14.52
CA TYR A 209 -16.86 6.36 -13.97
C TYR A 209 -16.20 7.21 -12.88
N ALA A 210 -15.96 8.50 -13.14
CA ALA A 210 -15.32 9.39 -12.17
C ALA A 210 -16.15 9.58 -10.90
N LYS A 211 -17.49 9.56 -11.01
CA LYS A 211 -18.38 9.62 -9.84
C LYS A 211 -18.39 8.30 -9.08
N TRP A 212 -18.47 7.17 -9.78
CA TRP A 212 -18.55 5.86 -9.17
C TRP A 212 -17.25 5.47 -8.48
N GLU A 213 -16.11 5.63 -9.16
CA GLU A 213 -14.81 5.19 -8.67
C GLU A 213 -14.15 6.22 -7.74
N TYR A 214 -14.31 7.52 -8.03
CA TYR A 214 -13.60 8.61 -7.34
C TYR A 214 -14.53 9.59 -6.61
N GLY A 215 -15.85 9.37 -6.63
CA GLY A 215 -16.86 10.23 -6.00
C GLY A 215 -17.13 11.54 -6.75
N SER A 216 -16.19 12.04 -7.56
CA SER A 216 -16.38 13.23 -8.38
C SER A 216 -15.37 13.34 -9.52
N GLN A 217 -15.77 14.03 -10.59
CA GLN A 217 -14.87 14.40 -11.70
C GLN A 217 -13.62 15.15 -11.21
N ARG A 218 -13.79 16.06 -10.24
CA ARG A 218 -12.67 16.83 -9.69
C ARG A 218 -11.65 15.92 -9.00
N ALA A 219 -12.11 14.98 -8.17
CA ALA A 219 -11.23 14.03 -7.50
C ALA A 219 -10.46 13.17 -8.49
N PHE A 220 -11.12 12.69 -9.54
CA PHE A 220 -10.46 11.92 -10.61
C PHE A 220 -9.39 12.75 -11.34
N ILE A 221 -9.68 14.00 -11.70
CA ILE A 221 -8.72 14.88 -12.37
C ILE A 221 -7.52 15.20 -11.46
N GLU A 222 -7.74 15.47 -10.18
CA GLU A 222 -6.64 15.69 -9.23
C GLU A 222 -5.77 14.43 -9.07
N ARG A 223 -6.39 13.25 -9.10
CA ARG A 223 -5.68 11.97 -9.08
C ARG A 223 -4.81 11.80 -10.31
N MET A 224 -5.39 11.99 -11.50
CA MET A 224 -4.67 11.93 -12.77
C MET A 224 -3.51 12.92 -12.82
N ARG A 225 -3.71 14.15 -12.32
CA ARG A 225 -2.64 15.15 -12.20
C ARG A 225 -1.49 14.67 -11.33
N THR A 226 -1.79 14.06 -10.19
CA THR A 226 -0.79 13.54 -9.26
C THR A 226 0.00 12.40 -9.90
N ASP A 227 -0.68 11.49 -10.61
CA ASP A 227 -0.05 10.38 -11.30
C ASP A 227 0.85 10.87 -12.46
N LEU A 228 0.44 11.90 -13.20
CA LEU A 228 1.26 12.51 -14.26
C LEU A 228 2.48 13.23 -13.72
N LEU A 229 2.36 13.97 -12.62
CA LEU A 229 3.51 14.61 -11.97
C LEU A 229 4.56 13.58 -11.57
N ARG A 230 4.12 12.45 -11.00
CA ARG A 230 5.00 11.32 -10.68
C ARG A 230 5.68 10.76 -11.93
N GLN A 231 4.93 10.52 -13.01
CA GLN A 231 5.50 9.99 -14.26
C GLN A 231 6.55 10.94 -14.85
N LYS A 232 6.26 12.25 -14.90
CA LYS A 232 7.22 13.27 -15.35
C LYS A 232 8.47 13.29 -14.49
N MET A 233 8.34 13.17 -13.17
CA MET A 233 9.49 13.07 -12.27
C MET A 233 10.35 11.85 -12.60
N ILE A 234 9.73 10.68 -12.73
CA ILE A 234 10.44 9.45 -13.09
C ILE A 234 11.15 9.61 -14.45
N GLY A 235 10.47 10.19 -15.44
CA GLY A 235 11.06 10.48 -16.75
C GLY A 235 12.31 11.35 -16.63
N LEU A 236 12.25 12.43 -15.85
CA LEU A 236 13.42 13.29 -15.60
C LEU A 236 14.56 12.57 -14.89
N LEU A 237 14.26 11.62 -14.00
CA LEU A 237 15.29 10.80 -13.35
C LEU A 237 16.00 9.90 -14.37
N TYR A 238 15.25 9.31 -15.31
CA TYR A 238 15.83 8.48 -16.36
C TYR A 238 16.59 9.30 -17.40
N ASP A 239 16.10 10.48 -17.79
CA ASP A 239 16.76 11.36 -18.77
C ASP A 239 18.11 11.91 -18.27
N GLN A 240 18.34 11.92 -16.95
CA GLN A 240 19.61 12.33 -16.37
C GLN A 240 20.70 11.25 -16.45
N ALA A 241 20.34 9.99 -16.71
CA ALA A 241 21.31 8.91 -16.78
C ALA A 241 22.04 8.93 -18.13
N SER A 242 23.34 9.25 -18.11
CA SER A 242 24.22 9.13 -19.27
C SER A 242 25.14 7.93 -19.06
N VAL A 243 25.11 6.98 -19.99
CA VAL A 243 25.99 5.79 -19.99
C VAL A 243 27.09 5.99 -21.03
N SER A 244 28.32 5.65 -20.68
CA SER A 244 29.43 5.72 -21.64
C SER A 244 29.35 4.59 -22.67
N PRO A 245 29.80 4.79 -23.92
CA PRO A 245 29.83 3.70 -24.91
C PRO A 245 30.64 2.47 -24.46
N SER A 246 31.67 2.66 -23.63
CA SER A 246 32.44 1.56 -23.03
C SER A 246 31.61 0.77 -22.02
N GLU A 247 30.91 1.44 -21.11
CA GLU A 247 30.07 0.78 -20.11
C GLU A 247 28.91 0.00 -20.76
N ALA A 248 28.27 0.58 -21.78
CA ALA A 248 27.24 -0.12 -22.55
C ALA A 248 27.79 -1.36 -23.27
N ARG A 249 29.00 -1.26 -23.82
CA ARG A 249 29.69 -2.39 -24.46
C ARG A 249 30.00 -3.47 -23.43
N ASP A 250 30.57 -3.12 -22.29
CA ASP A 250 30.96 -4.09 -21.25
C ASP A 250 29.73 -4.78 -20.67
N ALA A 251 28.64 -4.05 -20.43
CA ALA A 251 27.37 -4.62 -20.02
C ALA A 251 26.79 -5.59 -21.06
N ALA A 252 26.90 -5.26 -22.35
CA ALA A 252 26.47 -6.14 -23.44
C ALA A 252 27.34 -7.39 -23.55
N LEU A 253 28.67 -7.23 -23.46
CA LEU A 253 29.62 -8.36 -23.48
C LEU A 253 29.36 -9.29 -22.30
N TYR A 254 29.15 -8.76 -21.09
CA TYR A 254 28.80 -9.54 -19.92
C TYR A 254 27.45 -10.25 -20.06
N GLY A 255 26.41 -9.53 -20.53
CA GLY A 255 25.07 -10.10 -20.69
C GLY A 255 24.99 -11.19 -21.77
N LEU A 256 25.90 -11.16 -22.74
CA LEU A 256 26.02 -12.17 -23.80
C LEU A 256 27.11 -13.20 -23.52
N GLU A 257 27.82 -13.09 -22.40
CA GLU A 257 28.90 -14.00 -22.05
C GLU A 257 28.33 -15.39 -21.76
N GLN A 258 28.80 -16.39 -22.52
CA GLN A 258 28.48 -17.79 -22.27
C GLN A 258 29.70 -18.48 -21.67
N ARG A 259 29.54 -19.06 -20.47
CA ARG A 259 30.59 -19.82 -19.80
C ARG A 259 30.21 -21.30 -19.76
N ARG A 260 31.17 -22.16 -20.13
CA ARG A 260 31.07 -23.60 -19.89
C ARG A 260 31.78 -23.89 -18.57
N LEU A 261 31.08 -24.53 -17.64
CA LEU A 261 31.63 -24.89 -16.34
C LEU A 261 31.68 -26.41 -16.26
N ALA A 262 32.87 -26.96 -16.02
CA ALA A 262 33.00 -28.32 -15.52
C ALA A 262 32.86 -28.26 -14.00
N TYR A 263 31.99 -29.09 -13.43
CA TYR A 263 31.86 -29.23 -11.99
C TYR A 263 31.69 -30.71 -11.64
N VAL A 264 32.22 -31.08 -10.48
CA VAL A 264 32.06 -32.42 -9.92
C VAL A 264 30.98 -32.36 -8.85
N THR A 265 29.92 -33.15 -9.01
CA THR A 265 28.90 -33.35 -7.98
C THR A 265 29.23 -34.56 -7.14
N LEU A 266 29.37 -34.36 -5.84
CA LEU A 266 29.50 -35.44 -4.86
C LEU A 266 28.11 -35.74 -4.29
N ASP A 267 27.69 -37.00 -4.37
CA ASP A 267 26.46 -37.47 -3.72
C ASP A 267 26.77 -37.80 -2.25
N PRO A 268 26.27 -37.01 -1.28
CA PRO A 268 26.56 -37.22 0.13
C PRO A 268 26.00 -38.54 0.66
N THR A 269 25.07 -39.19 -0.05
CA THR A 269 24.50 -40.50 0.36
C THR A 269 25.38 -41.69 -0.03
N GLN A 270 26.33 -41.49 -0.95
CA GLN A 270 27.28 -42.51 -1.41
C GLN A 270 28.66 -42.36 -0.77
N LEU A 271 28.85 -41.30 0.03
CA LEU A 271 30.06 -41.14 0.81
C LEU A 271 30.07 -42.19 1.94
N PRO A 272 31.19 -42.91 2.15
CA PRO A 272 31.32 -43.79 3.30
C PRO A 272 31.08 -43.00 4.59
N PRO A 273 30.52 -43.60 5.65
CA PRO A 273 30.32 -42.93 6.92
C PRO A 273 31.68 -42.50 7.50
N GLY A 274 32.05 -41.25 7.23
CA GLY A 274 33.25 -40.59 7.72
C GLY A 274 32.88 -39.48 8.69
N ASP A 275 33.81 -39.14 9.58
CA ASP A 275 33.64 -38.01 10.49
C ASP A 275 33.72 -36.70 9.68
N PRO A 276 32.67 -35.85 9.63
CA PRO A 276 32.68 -34.61 8.84
C PRO A 276 33.70 -33.56 9.33
N GLN A 277 34.40 -33.83 10.44
CA GLN A 277 35.51 -33.01 10.96
C GLN A 277 36.90 -33.64 10.77
N ALA A 278 37.02 -34.75 10.04
CA ALA A 278 38.34 -35.31 9.73
C ALA A 278 39.10 -34.35 8.80
N GLU A 279 40.03 -33.57 9.36
CA GLU A 279 41.08 -32.91 8.59
C GLU A 279 41.98 -34.01 8.02
N ILE A 280 41.84 -34.29 6.73
CA ILE A 280 42.82 -35.10 6.00
C ILE A 280 44.04 -34.20 5.81
N ASP A 281 45.16 -34.57 6.41
CA ASP A 281 46.39 -33.81 6.22
C ASP A 281 46.91 -34.00 4.77
N ASP A 282 47.53 -32.95 4.23
CA ASP A 282 48.03 -32.93 2.84
C ASP A 282 49.11 -33.98 2.57
N GLU A 283 49.87 -34.40 3.59
CA GLU A 283 50.92 -35.42 3.49
C GLU A 283 50.33 -36.82 3.32
N THR A 284 49.30 -37.15 4.11
CA THR A 284 48.53 -38.39 4.03
C THR A 284 47.74 -38.47 2.73
N LEU A 285 47.17 -37.36 2.26
CA LEU A 285 46.52 -37.31 0.96
C LEU A 285 47.52 -37.56 -0.18
N THR A 286 48.69 -36.90 -0.14
CA THR A 286 49.73 -37.07 -1.16
C THR A 286 50.26 -38.50 -1.18
N ALA A 287 50.53 -39.09 -0.01
CA ALA A 287 50.98 -40.47 0.10
C ALA A 287 49.93 -41.47 -0.43
N TRP A 288 48.64 -41.23 -0.14
CA TRP A 288 47.56 -42.06 -0.66
C TRP A 288 47.41 -41.93 -2.18
N VAL A 289 47.47 -40.71 -2.74
CA VAL A 289 47.41 -40.47 -4.19
C VAL A 289 48.57 -41.16 -4.90
N GLN A 290 49.80 -41.05 -4.38
CA GLN A 290 50.97 -41.71 -4.96
C GLN A 290 50.87 -43.24 -4.90
N ALA A 291 50.36 -43.80 -3.80
CA ALA A 291 50.18 -45.24 -3.66
C ALA A 291 49.05 -45.82 -4.54
N ASN A 292 48.10 -44.98 -4.97
CA ASN A 292 46.94 -45.37 -5.77
C ASN A 292 46.96 -44.77 -7.19
N ASP A 293 48.11 -44.27 -7.64
CA ASP A 293 48.25 -43.54 -8.91
C ASP A 293 47.76 -44.34 -10.13
N GLU A 294 48.12 -45.62 -10.24
CA GLU A 294 47.66 -46.49 -11.34
C GLU A 294 46.14 -46.71 -11.35
N SER A 295 45.52 -46.85 -10.16
CA SER A 295 44.08 -47.00 -9.99
C SER A 295 43.35 -45.71 -10.37
N LEU A 296 43.88 -44.57 -9.94
CA LEU A 296 43.34 -43.25 -10.27
C LEU A 296 43.45 -42.95 -11.77
N GLN A 297 44.58 -43.28 -12.40
CA GLN A 297 44.75 -43.14 -13.85
C GLN A 297 43.82 -44.06 -14.62
N SER A 298 43.63 -45.30 -14.18
CA SER A 298 42.70 -46.25 -14.82
C SER A 298 41.25 -45.77 -14.70
N ALA A 299 40.83 -45.37 -13.50
CA ALA A 299 39.50 -44.80 -13.26
C ALA A 299 39.27 -43.49 -14.03
N TYR A 300 40.29 -42.65 -14.17
CA TYR A 300 40.26 -41.43 -14.98
C TYR A 300 40.15 -41.74 -16.48
N GLN A 301 40.89 -42.73 -16.99
CA GLN A 301 40.85 -43.12 -18.40
C GLN A 301 39.51 -43.76 -18.77
N GLU A 302 38.98 -44.65 -17.94
CA GLU A 302 37.67 -45.29 -18.12
C GLU A 302 36.52 -44.27 -18.11
N ASN A 303 36.65 -43.22 -17.30
CA ASN A 303 35.67 -42.14 -17.19
C ASN A 303 36.15 -40.85 -17.87
N SER A 304 37.07 -40.92 -18.82
CA SER A 304 37.71 -39.76 -19.44
C SER A 304 36.71 -38.82 -20.09
N ALA A 305 35.57 -39.33 -20.56
CA ALA A 305 34.46 -38.52 -21.09
C ALA A 305 33.80 -37.61 -20.04
N GLN A 306 33.90 -37.92 -18.73
CA GLN A 306 33.36 -37.14 -17.62
C GLN A 306 34.35 -36.09 -17.10
N TYR A 307 35.65 -36.29 -17.34
CA TYR A 307 36.74 -35.44 -16.82
C TYR A 307 37.56 -34.75 -17.91
N ALA A 308 37.13 -34.86 -19.18
CA ALA A 308 37.70 -34.11 -20.29
C ALA A 308 37.28 -32.65 -20.18
N GLU A 309 38.15 -31.81 -19.61
CA GLU A 309 38.00 -30.36 -19.69
C GLU A 309 38.22 -29.93 -21.16
N PRO A 310 37.23 -29.33 -21.84
CA PRO A 310 37.50 -28.71 -23.14
C PRO A 310 38.46 -27.54 -22.93
N ALA A 311 39.50 -27.45 -23.77
CA ALA A 311 40.52 -26.41 -23.69
C ALA A 311 39.90 -25.02 -23.48
N GLU A 312 40.18 -24.42 -22.32
CA GLU A 312 39.78 -23.04 -22.04
C GLU A 312 40.58 -22.12 -22.97
N ALA A 313 39.91 -21.60 -24.00
CA ALA A 313 40.45 -20.53 -24.80
C ALA A 313 40.56 -19.29 -23.90
N THR A 314 41.79 -18.89 -23.57
CA THR A 314 42.04 -17.63 -22.86
C THR A 314 41.70 -16.48 -23.81
N ALA A 315 40.56 -15.84 -23.61
CA ALA A 315 40.25 -14.58 -24.29
C ALA A 315 41.21 -13.49 -23.76
N ARG A 316 41.81 -12.74 -24.69
CA ARG A 316 42.60 -11.53 -24.39
C ARG A 316 41.69 -10.33 -24.18
#